data_AF-A0A3P8TCN3-F1
#
_entry.id   AF-A0A3P8TCN3-F1
#
_cell.length_a   1.000
_cell.length_b   1.000
_cell.length_c   1.000
_cell.angle_alpha   90.00
_cell.angle_beta   90.00
_cell.angle_gamma   90.00
#
_symmetry.space_group_name_H-M   'P 1'
#
loop_
_entity.id
_entity.type
_entity.pdbx_description
1 polymer ?
#
loop_
_entity_poly.entity_id
_entity_poly.type
_entity_poly.pdbx_seq_one_letter_code
_entity_poly.pdbx_strand_id
1 'polypeptide(L)'
;MRWCPSSVLHLLRCARLQLYTRRGRNRLPLWIREKWAYVRLLVQSLYFNSLTDSDVVFDSIFEPVFWTVDYVTRWFGLVFVFLVVILVSSCVVIAYVVLLPLVLNTYSPAWIVWHLCYGNWIIIMIGFHYYKATKTSPGFPPTEKNDSPFVAVCKKCIMPKPARTHHCGICNRCILKMDHHCPWLNNCVGHSNHRYFFSFCLFMTLGCVYCSISGRNLFLDAYNALERFKHLDMEKPGIPVTGMGILIGLLPPGQTNYQTSAPVYTFKEKMINKSIIYMWVLTSTVGVALGALTIWHAVLISRGETSIERHINSKEKKRMAKRGKVYRNPFNYGRLNNWKVFFGVEKRSHWVTRVLLPSGHAPHGDGLTWDVFPVKKDLIPV
;
A
#
# COMPACT_ATOMS: atom_id res chain seq x y z
N MET A 1 -5.64 -57.41 -52.96
CA MET A 1 -6.35 -57.95 -51.77
C MET A 1 -5.78 -57.33 -50.52
N ARG A 2 -6.54 -56.45 -49.84
CA ARG A 2 -6.38 -56.13 -48.42
C ARG A 2 -7.70 -55.50 -47.97
N TRP A 3 -8.39 -56.23 -47.11
CA TRP A 3 -9.73 -55.93 -46.62
C TRP A 3 -9.68 -54.78 -45.61
N CYS A 4 -10.64 -53.88 -45.72
CA CYS A 4 -10.75 -52.65 -44.95
C CYS A 4 -11.42 -52.93 -43.59
N PRO A 5 -10.86 -52.47 -42.45
CA PRO A 5 -11.45 -52.66 -41.13
C PRO A 5 -12.44 -51.53 -40.80
N SER A 6 -13.58 -51.48 -41.48
CA SER A 6 -14.64 -50.50 -41.19
C SER A 6 -15.89 -51.08 -40.53
N SER A 7 -15.98 -52.42 -40.39
CA SER A 7 -17.22 -53.09 -39.97
C SER A 7 -17.33 -53.34 -38.46
N VAL A 8 -16.23 -53.27 -37.70
CA VAL A 8 -16.23 -53.56 -36.24
C VAL A 8 -16.45 -52.30 -35.38
N LEU A 9 -16.04 -51.12 -35.84
CA LEU A 9 -16.23 -49.88 -35.07
C LEU A 9 -17.67 -49.33 -35.11
N HIS A 10 -18.46 -49.67 -36.13
CA HIS A 10 -19.85 -49.22 -36.23
C HIS A 10 -20.78 -49.93 -35.23
N LEU A 11 -20.54 -51.20 -34.92
CA LEU A 11 -21.33 -51.96 -33.94
C LEU A 11 -21.08 -51.47 -32.49
N LEU A 12 -19.84 -51.06 -32.15
CA LEU A 12 -19.53 -50.50 -30.83
C LEU A 12 -20.08 -49.08 -30.62
N ARG A 13 -20.29 -48.30 -31.70
CA ARG A 13 -20.97 -46.99 -31.62
C ARG A 13 -22.48 -47.13 -31.44
N CYS A 14 -23.12 -48.11 -32.09
CA CYS A 14 -24.56 -48.36 -31.91
C CYS A 14 -24.90 -48.93 -30.51
N ALA A 15 -24.05 -49.78 -29.94
CA ALA A 15 -24.28 -50.35 -28.61
C ALA A 15 -24.13 -49.31 -27.47
N ARG A 16 -23.23 -48.32 -27.61
CA ARG A 16 -23.11 -47.21 -26.63
C ARG A 16 -24.25 -46.18 -26.73
N LEU A 17 -24.92 -46.07 -27.87
CA LEU A 17 -26.08 -45.20 -28.04
C LEU A 17 -27.39 -45.79 -27.48
N GLN A 18 -27.49 -47.11 -27.31
CA GLN A 18 -28.67 -47.77 -26.72
C GLN A 18 -28.59 -47.99 -25.21
N LEU A 19 -27.42 -47.87 -24.59
CA LEU A 19 -27.24 -48.04 -23.14
C LEU A 19 -27.37 -46.75 -22.32
N TYR A 20 -27.59 -45.60 -22.95
CA TYR A 20 -27.83 -44.32 -22.25
C TYR A 20 -29.30 -43.85 -22.29
N THR A 21 -30.24 -44.73 -22.63
CA THR A 21 -31.69 -44.47 -22.57
C THR A 21 -32.39 -45.21 -21.43
N ARG A 22 -31.69 -45.41 -20.31
CA ARG A 22 -32.32 -45.97 -19.10
C ARG A 22 -31.78 -45.32 -17.82
N ARG A 23 -32.05 -44.02 -17.66
CA ARG A 23 -32.02 -43.37 -16.33
C ARG A 23 -33.10 -42.29 -16.26
N GLY A 24 -34.16 -42.58 -15.50
CA GLY A 24 -35.13 -41.65 -14.92
C GLY A 24 -35.57 -40.47 -15.78
N ARG A 25 -36.52 -40.70 -16.69
CA ARG A 25 -37.19 -39.63 -17.45
C ARG A 25 -38.24 -38.98 -16.52
N ASN A 26 -37.86 -37.96 -15.76
CA ASN A 26 -38.81 -36.99 -15.21
C ASN A 26 -39.49 -36.29 -16.40
N ARG A 27 -40.59 -36.86 -16.90
CA ARG A 27 -41.40 -36.27 -17.97
C ARG A 27 -42.31 -35.22 -17.36
N LEU A 28 -41.77 -34.04 -17.10
CA LEU A 28 -42.62 -32.85 -17.04
C LEU A 28 -43.35 -32.74 -18.39
N PRO A 29 -44.69 -32.59 -18.41
CA PRO A 29 -45.47 -32.37 -19.63
C PRO A 29 -44.85 -31.25 -20.49
N LEU A 30 -44.94 -31.37 -21.81
CA LEU A 30 -44.39 -30.39 -22.76
C LEU A 30 -44.83 -28.96 -22.44
N TRP A 31 -46.12 -28.79 -22.13
CA TRP A 31 -46.69 -27.51 -21.68
C TRP A 31 -46.04 -26.95 -20.41
N ILE A 32 -45.68 -27.81 -19.44
CA ILE A 32 -44.96 -27.37 -18.23
C ILE A 32 -43.53 -26.96 -18.57
N ARG A 33 -42.85 -27.67 -19.48
CA ARG A 33 -41.51 -27.27 -19.97
C ARG A 33 -41.54 -25.93 -20.71
N GLU A 34 -42.56 -25.69 -21.54
CA GLU A 34 -42.73 -24.43 -22.26
C GLU A 34 -43.07 -23.28 -21.31
N LYS A 35 -44.00 -23.49 -20.37
CA LYS A 35 -44.28 -22.53 -19.29
C LYS A 35 -43.03 -22.24 -18.47
N TRP A 36 -42.25 -23.25 -18.08
CA TRP A 36 -41.00 -23.07 -17.36
C TRP A 36 -39.94 -22.33 -18.18
N ALA A 37 -39.81 -22.64 -19.47
CA ALA A 37 -38.89 -21.95 -20.34
C ALA A 37 -39.29 -20.48 -20.49
N TYR A 38 -40.58 -20.19 -20.69
CA TYR A 38 -41.10 -18.84 -20.81
C TYR A 38 -40.99 -18.04 -19.51
N VAL A 39 -41.34 -18.64 -18.36
CA VAL A 39 -41.16 -18.04 -17.03
C VAL A 39 -39.68 -17.82 -16.76
N ARG A 40 -38.82 -18.77 -17.09
CA ARG A 40 -37.36 -18.61 -16.96
C ARG A 40 -36.86 -17.48 -17.85
N LEU A 41 -37.40 -17.32 -19.06
CA LEU A 41 -37.03 -16.25 -19.99
C LEU A 41 -37.55 -14.89 -19.54
N LEU A 42 -38.74 -14.83 -18.91
CA LEU A 42 -39.29 -13.63 -18.26
C LEU A 42 -38.52 -13.25 -17.01
N VAL A 43 -38.19 -14.22 -16.15
CA VAL A 43 -37.32 -14.01 -14.99
C VAL A 43 -35.94 -13.57 -15.48
N GLN A 44 -35.39 -14.23 -16.49
CA GLN A 44 -34.15 -13.78 -17.10
C GLN A 44 -34.32 -12.40 -17.73
N SER A 45 -35.38 -12.03 -18.44
CA SER A 45 -35.48 -10.68 -19.01
C SER A 45 -35.68 -9.58 -17.95
N LEU A 46 -36.38 -9.88 -16.86
CA LEU A 46 -36.60 -8.97 -15.73
C LEU A 46 -35.36 -8.81 -14.84
N TYR A 47 -34.56 -9.86 -14.68
CA TYR A 47 -33.40 -9.89 -13.78
C TYR A 47 -32.04 -9.97 -14.50
N PHE A 48 -32.01 -10.17 -15.82
CA PHE A 48 -30.78 -10.14 -16.64
C PHE A 48 -30.34 -8.71 -16.76
N ASN A 49 -29.54 -8.34 -15.79
CA ASN A 49 -28.71 -7.17 -15.87
C ASN A 49 -27.30 -7.66 -16.18
N SER A 50 -26.77 -7.31 -17.36
CA SER A 50 -25.37 -7.56 -17.70
C SER A 50 -24.37 -6.93 -16.71
N LEU A 51 -24.87 -6.06 -15.82
CA LEU A 51 -24.13 -5.39 -14.75
C LEU A 51 -24.38 -5.99 -13.35
N THR A 52 -25.30 -6.95 -13.18
CA THR A 52 -25.49 -7.65 -11.89
C THR A 52 -24.74 -8.98 -11.95
N ASP A 53 -23.53 -8.97 -11.42
CA ASP A 53 -22.71 -10.17 -11.20
C ASP A 53 -22.69 -10.55 -9.71
N SER A 54 -21.96 -11.62 -9.38
CA SER A 54 -21.76 -12.02 -7.99
C SER A 54 -21.15 -10.90 -7.14
N ASP A 55 -20.29 -10.06 -7.74
CA ASP A 55 -19.63 -8.95 -7.03
C ASP A 55 -20.69 -7.97 -6.50
N VAL A 56 -21.70 -7.61 -7.31
CA VAL A 56 -22.79 -6.71 -6.89
C VAL A 56 -23.62 -7.27 -5.73
N VAL A 57 -23.89 -8.58 -5.73
CA VAL A 57 -24.63 -9.23 -4.64
C VAL A 57 -23.82 -9.20 -3.35
N PHE A 58 -22.53 -9.54 -3.43
CA PHE A 58 -21.64 -9.46 -2.27
C PHE A 58 -21.51 -8.02 -1.76
N ASP A 59 -21.32 -7.04 -2.65
CA ASP A 59 -21.23 -5.63 -2.27
C ASP A 59 -22.48 -5.15 -1.49
N SER A 60 -23.67 -5.62 -1.90
CA SER A 60 -24.94 -5.28 -1.25
C SER A 60 -25.05 -5.91 0.15
N ILE A 61 -24.62 -7.17 0.31
CA ILE A 61 -24.64 -7.87 1.61
C ILE A 61 -23.64 -7.23 2.58
N PHE A 62 -22.46 -6.85 2.10
CA PHE A 62 -21.40 -6.28 2.92
C PHE A 62 -21.52 -4.77 3.15
N GLU A 63 -22.53 -4.11 2.57
CA GLU A 63 -22.73 -2.66 2.71
C GLU A 63 -22.76 -2.15 4.17
N PRO A 64 -23.46 -2.80 5.12
CA PRO A 64 -23.43 -2.39 6.53
C PRO A 64 -22.04 -2.54 7.18
N VAL A 65 -21.29 -3.57 6.77
CA VAL A 65 -19.92 -3.80 7.24
C VAL A 65 -19.00 -2.71 6.72
N PHE A 66 -19.12 -2.34 5.44
CA PHE A 66 -18.34 -1.25 4.87
C PHE A 66 -18.63 0.08 5.57
N TRP A 67 -19.88 0.36 5.93
CA TRP A 67 -20.21 1.58 6.70
C TRP A 67 -19.53 1.60 8.07
N THR A 68 -19.53 0.46 8.76
CA THR A 68 -18.85 0.32 10.06
C THR A 68 -17.33 0.50 9.91
N VAL A 69 -16.72 -0.15 8.92
CA VAL A 69 -15.28 -0.02 8.63
C VAL A 69 -14.93 1.41 8.24
N ASP A 70 -15.75 2.08 7.42
CA ASP A 70 -15.53 3.46 7.01
C ASP A 70 -15.56 4.41 8.21
N TYR A 71 -16.54 4.23 9.10
CA TYR A 71 -16.66 5.03 10.33
C TYR A 71 -15.46 4.85 11.27
N VAL A 72 -15.07 3.60 11.50
CA VAL A 72 -13.90 3.25 12.31
C VAL A 72 -12.63 3.83 11.68
N THR A 73 -12.42 3.63 10.38
CA THR A 73 -11.23 4.11 9.66
C THR A 73 -11.08 5.62 9.76
N ARG A 74 -12.18 6.38 9.75
CA ARG A 74 -12.16 7.83 9.90
C ARG A 74 -11.62 8.28 11.26
N TRP A 75 -11.99 7.59 12.35
CA TRP A 75 -11.47 7.88 13.69
C TRP A 75 -10.02 7.46 13.86
N PHE A 76 -9.68 6.27 13.38
CA PHE A 76 -8.33 5.73 13.48
C PHE A 76 -7.32 6.49 12.61
N GLY A 77 -7.76 7.17 11.55
CA GLY A 77 -6.88 8.00 10.71
C GLY A 77 -6.07 9.03 11.50
N LEU A 78 -6.68 9.69 12.49
CA LEU A 78 -5.97 10.64 13.37
C LEU A 78 -4.89 9.93 14.20
N VAL A 79 -5.21 8.77 14.76
CA VAL A 79 -4.27 7.96 15.55
C VAL A 79 -3.07 7.54 14.70
N PHE A 80 -3.29 7.10 13.46
CA PHE A 80 -2.20 6.73 12.56
C PHE A 80 -1.31 7.91 12.18
N VAL A 81 -1.87 9.10 11.99
CA VAL A 81 -1.06 10.31 11.73
C VAL A 81 -0.18 10.65 12.93
N PHE A 82 -0.71 10.64 14.15
CA PHE A 82 0.08 10.84 15.35
C PHE A 82 1.16 9.77 15.53
N LEU A 83 0.82 8.51 15.24
CA LEU A 83 1.77 7.40 15.31
C LEU A 83 2.96 7.60 14.37
N VAL A 84 2.73 8.01 13.12
CA VAL A 84 3.82 8.30 12.17
C VAL A 84 4.71 9.43 12.70
N VAL A 85 4.12 10.52 13.19
CA VAL A 85 4.88 11.65 13.74
C VAL A 85 5.72 11.21 14.94
N ILE A 86 5.16 10.43 15.87
CA ILE A 86 5.88 9.93 17.05
C ILE A 86 7.02 9.00 16.65
N LEU A 87 6.79 8.04 15.75
CA LEU A 87 7.81 7.07 15.32
C LEU A 87 8.95 7.73 14.53
N VAL A 88 8.64 8.71 13.67
CA VAL A 88 9.68 9.46 12.96
C VAL A 88 10.46 10.34 13.94
N SER A 89 9.76 11.01 14.86
CA SER A 89 10.40 11.87 15.88
C SER A 89 11.30 11.07 16.81
N SER A 90 10.89 9.86 17.23
CA SER A 90 11.73 9.01 18.08
C SER A 90 13.03 8.60 17.36
N CYS A 91 12.96 8.24 16.08
CA CYS A 91 14.15 7.98 15.26
C CYS A 91 15.07 9.20 15.16
N VAL A 92 14.51 10.39 14.91
CA VAL A 92 15.28 11.65 14.83
C VAL A 92 15.95 11.96 16.16
N VAL A 93 15.23 11.84 17.28
CA VAL A 93 15.79 12.04 18.63
C VAL A 93 16.94 11.06 18.89
N ILE A 94 16.79 9.78 18.57
CA ILE A 94 17.87 8.79 18.74
C ILE A 94 19.07 9.14 17.84
N ALA A 95 18.83 9.54 16.59
CA ALA A 95 19.90 9.92 15.67
C ALA A 95 20.74 11.11 16.20
N TYR A 96 20.09 12.16 16.71
CA TYR A 96 20.80 13.36 17.16
C TYR A 96 21.32 13.29 18.59
N VAL A 97 20.60 12.63 19.50
CA VAL A 97 20.97 12.60 20.93
C VAL A 97 21.88 11.41 21.25
N VAL A 98 21.68 10.26 20.59
CA VAL A 98 22.43 9.03 20.87
C VAL A 98 23.52 8.80 19.83
N LEU A 99 23.18 8.83 18.54
CA LEU A 99 24.14 8.46 17.49
C LEU A 99 25.13 9.56 17.15
N LEU A 100 24.69 10.82 17.05
CA LEU A 100 25.59 11.91 16.65
C LEU A 100 26.81 12.04 17.56
N PRO A 101 26.70 12.02 18.91
CA PRO A 101 27.88 12.04 19.78
C PRO A 101 28.82 10.85 19.55
N LEU A 102 28.28 9.66 19.26
CA LEU A 102 29.08 8.48 18.99
C LEU A 102 29.83 8.61 17.65
N VAL A 103 29.13 9.06 16.61
CA VAL A 103 29.68 9.25 15.26
C VAL A 103 30.76 10.33 15.25
N LEU A 104 30.58 11.44 16.00
CA LEU A 104 31.56 12.52 16.10
C LEU A 104 32.90 12.07 16.71
N ASN A 105 32.88 11.06 17.59
CA ASN A 105 34.09 10.56 18.26
C ASN A 105 34.76 9.39 17.51
N THR A 106 34.04 8.71 16.61
CA THR A 106 34.51 7.45 16.00
C THR A 106 34.76 7.55 14.50
N TYR A 107 34.04 8.41 13.78
CA TYR A 107 34.06 8.40 12.31
C TYR A 107 34.94 9.53 11.76
N SER A 108 35.45 9.35 10.55
CA SER A 108 36.22 10.39 9.85
C SER A 108 35.37 11.66 9.60
N PRO A 109 35.97 12.87 9.57
CA PRO A 109 35.25 14.11 9.30
C PRO A 109 34.40 14.09 8.01
N ALA A 110 34.91 13.47 6.94
CA ALA A 110 34.17 13.35 5.68
C ALA A 110 32.87 12.54 5.84
N TRP A 111 32.92 11.45 6.59
CA TRP A 111 31.74 10.63 6.88
C TRP A 111 30.72 11.33 7.77
N ILE A 112 31.19 12.13 8.74
CA ILE A 112 30.34 12.96 9.59
C ILE A 112 29.58 13.97 8.73
N VAL A 113 30.28 14.70 7.87
CA VAL A 113 29.68 15.68 6.94
C VAL A 113 28.65 15.01 6.05
N TRP A 114 28.96 13.83 5.49
CA TRP A 114 28.01 13.07 4.68
C TRP A 114 26.72 12.73 5.45
N HIS A 115 26.83 12.18 6.66
CA HIS A 115 25.66 11.82 7.47
C HIS A 115 24.81 13.04 7.81
N LEU A 116 25.45 14.17 8.13
CA LEU A 116 24.74 15.41 8.42
C LEU A 116 24.03 15.95 7.18
N CYS A 117 24.71 16.05 6.03
CA CYS A 117 24.11 16.57 4.80
C CYS A 117 22.99 15.67 4.30
N TYR A 118 23.26 14.38 4.11
CA TYR A 118 22.27 13.42 3.60
C TYR A 118 21.12 13.21 4.59
N GLY A 119 21.43 13.07 5.88
CA GLY A 119 20.44 12.88 6.94
C GLY A 119 19.47 14.06 7.04
N ASN A 120 19.98 15.30 7.07
CA ASN A 120 19.12 16.48 7.09
C ASN A 120 18.30 16.62 5.81
N TRP A 121 18.89 16.36 4.63
CA TRP A 121 18.15 16.37 3.37
C TRP A 121 16.98 15.38 3.40
N ILE A 122 17.21 14.13 3.83
CA ILE A 122 16.16 13.11 3.96
C ILE A 122 15.08 13.55 4.96
N ILE A 123 15.44 14.08 6.13
CA ILE A 123 14.47 14.53 7.15
C ILE A 123 13.58 15.64 6.59
N ILE A 124 14.18 16.63 5.91
CA ILE A 124 13.44 17.73 5.26
C ILE A 124 12.47 17.17 4.21
N MET A 125 12.93 16.24 3.37
CA MET A 125 12.10 15.65 2.32
C MET A 125 10.96 14.82 2.89
N ILE A 126 11.20 14.01 3.93
CA ILE A 126 10.15 13.24 4.62
C ILE A 126 9.12 14.19 5.24
N GLY A 127 9.57 15.17 6.02
CA GLY A 127 8.69 16.12 6.71
C GLY A 127 7.84 16.94 5.74
N PHE A 128 8.45 17.50 4.71
CA PHE A 128 7.74 18.29 3.70
C PHE A 128 6.68 17.46 2.96
N HIS A 129 7.06 16.29 2.43
CA HIS A 129 6.14 15.48 1.64
C HIS A 129 5.03 14.87 2.49
N TYR A 130 5.32 14.48 3.74
CA TYR A 130 4.30 14.00 4.66
C TYR A 130 3.29 15.11 5.01
N TYR A 131 3.78 16.30 5.34
CA TYR A 131 2.92 17.47 5.58
C TYR A 131 2.05 17.80 4.37
N LYS A 132 2.64 17.83 3.16
CA LYS A 132 1.88 18.11 1.94
C LYS A 132 0.89 17.01 1.60
N ALA A 133 1.21 15.74 1.84
CA ALA A 133 0.29 14.63 1.59
C ALA A 133 -0.92 14.65 2.55
N THR A 134 -0.70 15.00 3.82
CA THR A 134 -1.77 15.09 4.84
C THR A 134 -2.64 16.34 4.66
N LYS A 135 -2.06 17.50 4.33
CA LYS A 135 -2.76 18.80 4.31
C LYS A 135 -3.26 19.25 2.95
N THR A 136 -2.69 18.74 1.85
CA THR A 136 -3.16 19.13 0.51
C THR A 136 -4.45 18.38 0.21
N SER A 137 -5.50 19.13 -0.18
CA SER A 137 -6.74 18.54 -0.70
C SER A 137 -6.42 17.54 -1.82
N PRO A 138 -7.08 16.38 -1.88
CA PRO A 138 -6.86 15.41 -2.96
C PRO A 138 -7.39 15.88 -4.32
N GLY A 139 -8.22 16.92 -4.35
CA GLY A 139 -8.91 17.42 -5.54
C GLY A 139 -10.33 16.88 -5.63
N PHE A 140 -11.29 17.78 -5.83
CA PHE A 140 -12.72 17.48 -5.89
C PHE A 140 -13.31 18.00 -7.21
N PRO A 141 -14.29 17.31 -7.80
CA PRO A 141 -15.04 17.85 -8.92
C PRO A 141 -15.86 19.08 -8.46
N PRO A 142 -16.10 20.06 -9.36
CA PRO A 142 -16.92 21.23 -9.04
C PRO A 142 -18.34 20.81 -8.65
N THR A 143 -18.93 21.54 -7.71
CA THR A 143 -20.31 21.32 -7.23
C THR A 143 -21.36 21.88 -8.18
N GLU A 144 -21.00 22.87 -9.00
CA GLU A 144 -21.89 23.45 -10.00
C GLU A 144 -21.82 22.68 -11.32
N LYS A 145 -22.89 22.75 -12.11
CA LYS A 145 -22.91 22.20 -13.47
C LYS A 145 -21.81 22.88 -14.28
N ASN A 146 -20.81 22.10 -14.66
CA ASN A 146 -19.75 22.52 -15.55
C ASN A 146 -19.83 21.64 -16.81
N ASP A 147 -19.54 22.20 -17.98
CA ASP A 147 -19.57 21.48 -19.28
C ASP A 147 -18.39 20.51 -19.44
N SER A 148 -17.77 20.10 -18.33
CA SER A 148 -16.67 19.15 -18.32
C SER A 148 -17.17 17.77 -18.75
N PRO A 149 -16.41 17.06 -19.61
CA PRO A 149 -16.78 15.72 -20.05
C PRO A 149 -16.83 14.76 -18.85
N PHE A 150 -17.94 14.02 -18.71
CA PHE A 150 -18.12 13.04 -17.65
C PHE A 150 -18.32 11.63 -18.23
N VAL A 151 -17.85 10.62 -17.50
CA VAL A 151 -17.92 9.21 -17.93
C VAL A 151 -19.07 8.45 -17.27
N ALA A 152 -19.54 8.92 -16.12
CA ALA A 152 -20.62 8.32 -15.34
C ALA A 152 -21.19 9.35 -14.35
N VAL A 153 -22.29 9.01 -13.69
CA VAL A 153 -22.85 9.79 -12.57
C VAL A 153 -22.56 9.08 -11.26
N CYS A 154 -22.19 9.84 -10.22
CA CYS A 154 -22.07 9.30 -8.87
C CYS A 154 -23.45 9.05 -8.26
N LYS A 155 -23.77 7.81 -7.90
CA LYS A 155 -25.03 7.48 -7.20
C LYS A 155 -25.14 8.07 -5.79
N LYS A 156 -24.01 8.29 -5.11
CA LYS A 156 -23.99 8.83 -3.73
C LYS A 156 -23.99 10.36 -3.70
N CYS A 157 -23.20 10.99 -4.57
CA CYS A 157 -23.10 12.45 -4.62
C CYS A 157 -24.09 13.10 -5.62
N ILE A 158 -24.76 12.32 -6.46
CA ILE A 158 -25.70 12.78 -7.50
C ILE A 158 -25.08 13.86 -8.40
N MET A 159 -23.85 13.61 -8.86
CA MET A 159 -23.09 14.55 -9.68
C MET A 159 -22.29 13.84 -10.77
N PRO A 160 -22.07 14.49 -11.93
CA PRO A 160 -21.25 13.94 -13.01
C PRO A 160 -19.84 13.63 -12.51
N LYS A 161 -19.31 12.47 -12.88
CA LYS A 161 -17.92 12.06 -12.59
C LYS A 161 -17.05 12.34 -13.81
N PRO A 162 -16.11 13.29 -13.72
CA PRO A 162 -15.04 13.42 -14.71
C PRO A 162 -14.25 12.11 -14.83
N ALA A 163 -13.49 11.96 -15.91
CA ALA A 163 -12.66 10.78 -16.09
C ALA A 163 -11.72 10.58 -14.88
N ARG A 164 -11.45 9.31 -14.54
CA ARG A 164 -10.57 8.89 -13.41
C ARG A 164 -11.07 9.30 -12.01
N THR A 165 -12.30 9.79 -11.89
CA THR A 165 -12.89 10.22 -10.61
C THR A 165 -13.66 9.09 -9.94
N HIS A 166 -13.40 8.85 -8.66
CA HIS A 166 -14.10 7.84 -7.87
C HIS A 166 -14.65 8.41 -6.57
N HIS A 167 -15.73 7.82 -6.05
CA HIS A 167 -16.30 8.23 -4.78
C HIS A 167 -15.62 7.46 -3.65
N CYS A 168 -15.12 8.17 -2.64
CA CYS A 168 -14.61 7.56 -1.43
C CYS A 168 -15.70 7.59 -0.35
N GLY A 169 -16.08 6.42 0.19
CA GLY A 169 -17.04 6.31 1.29
C GLY A 169 -16.57 7.00 2.57
N ILE A 170 -15.28 6.86 2.90
CA ILE A 170 -14.67 7.46 4.10
C ILE A 170 -14.64 8.99 4.01
N CYS A 171 -14.21 9.55 2.87
CA CYS A 171 -14.20 10.99 2.62
C CYS A 171 -15.63 11.53 2.30
N ASN A 172 -16.61 10.65 2.08
CA ASN A 172 -17.96 10.90 1.58
C ASN A 172 -18.03 11.91 0.42
N ARG A 173 -17.10 11.80 -0.54
CA ARG A 173 -16.97 12.73 -1.66
C ARG A 173 -16.32 12.08 -2.87
N CYS A 174 -16.62 12.59 -4.06
CA CYS A 174 -15.88 12.23 -5.27
C CYS A 174 -14.48 12.88 -5.26
N ILE A 175 -13.46 12.09 -5.56
CA ILE A 175 -12.05 12.48 -5.57
C ILE A 175 -11.52 12.40 -7.00
N LEU A 176 -10.93 13.49 -7.49
CA LEU A 176 -10.32 13.53 -8.83
C LEU A 176 -9.09 12.61 -8.87
N LYS A 177 -8.93 11.84 -9.94
CA LYS A 177 -7.84 10.86 -10.13
C LYS A 177 -7.58 10.02 -8.86
N MET A 178 -8.66 9.52 -8.25
CA MET A 178 -8.57 8.83 -6.96
C MET A 178 -7.65 7.60 -7.07
N ASP A 179 -6.73 7.47 -6.13
CA ASP A 179 -5.92 6.27 -5.97
C ASP A 179 -6.46 5.40 -4.85
N HIS A 180 -6.46 5.91 -3.62
CA HIS A 180 -7.02 5.23 -2.45
C HIS A 180 -7.28 6.23 -1.33
N HIS A 181 -8.00 5.80 -0.28
CA HIS A 181 -8.02 6.51 0.99
C HIS A 181 -6.90 5.98 1.87
N CYS A 182 -6.05 6.86 2.41
CA CYS A 182 -4.92 6.47 3.22
C CYS A 182 -5.14 6.87 4.69
N PRO A 183 -5.37 5.90 5.60
CA PRO A 183 -5.53 6.20 7.03
C PRO A 183 -4.27 6.85 7.63
N TRP A 184 -3.08 6.48 7.14
CA TRP A 184 -1.78 7.03 7.56
C TRP A 184 -1.58 8.51 7.21
N LEU A 185 -2.41 9.05 6.32
CA LEU A 185 -2.45 10.47 6.00
C LEU A 185 -3.68 11.18 6.60
N ASN A 186 -4.64 10.41 7.12
CA ASN A 186 -6.01 10.85 7.38
C ASN A 186 -6.57 11.67 6.19
N ASN A 187 -6.27 11.23 4.97
CA ASN A 187 -6.62 11.94 3.75
C ASN A 187 -6.75 10.96 2.58
N CYS A 188 -7.60 11.33 1.62
CA CYS A 188 -7.66 10.64 0.33
C CYS A 188 -6.39 10.96 -0.48
N VAL A 189 -5.90 10.01 -1.29
CA VAL A 189 -4.83 10.22 -2.27
C VAL A 189 -5.47 10.38 -3.65
N GLY A 190 -5.33 11.55 -4.24
CA GLY A 190 -5.96 11.94 -5.51
C GLY A 190 -5.09 12.89 -6.32
N HIS A 191 -5.66 13.49 -7.36
CA HIS A 191 -4.97 14.32 -8.36
C HIS A 191 -3.98 15.32 -7.76
N SER A 192 -4.39 16.05 -6.74
CA SER A 192 -3.64 17.19 -6.19
C SER A 192 -2.55 16.81 -5.20
N ASN A 193 -2.61 15.60 -4.61
CA ASN A 193 -1.66 15.19 -3.57
C ASN A 193 -0.94 13.86 -3.83
N HIS A 194 -1.26 13.14 -4.91
CA HIS A 194 -0.67 11.83 -5.22
C HIS A 194 0.87 11.87 -5.27
N ARG A 195 1.45 12.90 -5.87
CA ARG A 195 2.91 13.03 -5.93
C ARG A 195 3.56 13.21 -4.55
N TYR A 196 2.89 13.89 -3.63
CA TYR A 196 3.41 14.10 -2.27
C TYR A 196 3.37 12.79 -1.49
N PHE A 197 2.28 12.02 -1.62
CA PHE A 197 2.20 10.67 -1.05
C PHE A 197 3.33 9.77 -1.56
N PHE A 198 3.52 9.68 -2.89
CA PHE A 198 4.57 8.84 -3.46
C PHE A 198 5.96 9.28 -3.00
N SER A 199 6.23 10.59 -3.00
CA SER A 199 7.52 11.13 -2.58
C SER A 199 7.78 10.89 -1.09
N PHE A 200 6.75 11.02 -0.24
CA PHE A 200 6.84 10.65 1.18
C PHE A 200 7.25 9.17 1.33
N CYS A 201 6.57 8.25 0.65
CA CYS A 201 6.93 6.83 0.70
C CYS A 201 8.36 6.59 0.22
N LEU A 202 8.76 7.22 -0.89
CA LEU A 202 10.11 7.10 -1.45
C LEU A 202 11.18 7.58 -0.47
N PHE A 203 11.10 8.82 0.03
CA PHE A 203 12.11 9.38 0.91
C PHE A 203 12.11 8.72 2.28
N MET A 204 10.96 8.27 2.78
CA MET A 204 10.87 7.47 4.01
C MET A 204 11.55 6.11 3.83
N THR A 205 11.31 5.41 2.71
CA THR A 205 12.02 4.16 2.37
C THR A 205 13.52 4.39 2.24
N LEU A 206 13.97 5.44 1.54
CA LEU A 206 15.38 5.78 1.41
C LEU A 206 16.04 6.09 2.77
N GLY A 207 15.33 6.82 3.64
CA GLY A 207 15.78 7.09 5.01
C GLY A 207 15.89 5.82 5.86
N CYS A 208 14.86 4.96 5.82
CA CYS A 208 14.87 3.66 6.48
C CYS A 208 16.04 2.78 6.02
N VAL A 209 16.20 2.61 4.71
CA VAL A 209 17.28 1.80 4.13
C VAL A 209 18.65 2.37 4.50
N TYR A 210 18.82 3.69 4.45
CA TYR A 210 20.04 4.36 4.86
C TYR A 210 20.37 4.08 6.34
N CYS A 211 19.41 4.27 7.24
CA CYS A 211 19.58 3.99 8.67
C CYS A 211 19.89 2.51 8.94
N SER A 212 19.23 1.58 8.25
CA SER A 212 19.48 0.15 8.39
C SER A 212 20.89 -0.26 7.94
N ILE A 213 21.36 0.29 6.81
CA ILE A 213 22.69 -0.03 6.28
C ILE A 213 23.79 0.62 7.13
N SER A 214 23.70 1.94 7.38
CA SER A 214 24.70 2.68 8.17
C SER A 214 24.75 2.22 9.63
N GLY A 215 23.60 1.90 10.23
CA GLY A 215 23.48 1.46 11.62
C GLY A 215 23.75 -0.03 11.85
N ARG A 216 24.05 -0.82 10.81
CA ARG A 216 24.20 -2.29 10.95
C ARG A 216 25.27 -2.69 11.96
N ASN A 217 26.45 -2.09 11.90
CA ASN A 217 27.55 -2.45 12.80
C ASN A 217 27.23 -2.05 14.24
N LEU A 218 26.70 -0.84 14.43
CA LEU A 218 26.23 -0.35 15.73
C LEU A 218 25.15 -1.25 16.33
N PHE A 219 24.25 -1.78 15.51
CA PHE A 219 23.25 -2.75 15.93
C PHE A 219 23.89 -4.04 16.44
N LEU A 220 24.84 -4.62 15.69
CA LEU A 220 25.53 -5.85 16.09
C LEU A 220 26.28 -5.64 17.42
N ASP A 221 26.98 -4.52 17.56
CA ASP A 221 27.72 -4.18 18.79
C ASP A 221 26.76 -4.01 19.98
N ALA A 222 25.66 -3.28 19.79
CA ALA A 222 24.64 -3.07 20.81
C ALA A 222 23.92 -4.36 21.20
N TYR A 223 23.63 -5.24 20.23
CA TYR A 223 23.01 -6.54 20.45
C TYR A 223 23.93 -7.46 21.25
N ASN A 224 25.19 -7.59 20.82
CA ASN A 224 26.20 -8.40 21.50
C ASN A 224 26.46 -7.87 22.93
N ALA A 225 26.47 -6.55 23.13
CA ALA A 225 26.58 -5.96 24.46
C ALA A 225 25.39 -6.35 25.35
N LEU A 226 24.16 -6.29 24.83
CA LEU A 226 22.96 -6.64 25.57
C LEU A 226 22.87 -8.15 25.90
N GLU A 227 23.32 -9.01 24.98
CA GLU A 227 23.39 -10.46 25.20
C GLU A 227 24.37 -10.80 26.32
N ARG A 228 25.58 -10.22 26.31
CA ARG A 228 26.55 -10.36 27.42
C ARG A 228 25.94 -9.94 28.77
N PHE A 229 25.17 -8.85 28.81
CA PHE A 229 24.52 -8.41 30.06
C PHE A 229 23.49 -9.43 30.56
N LYS A 230 22.74 -10.05 29.65
CA LYS A 230 21.76 -11.07 30.02
C LYS A 230 22.44 -12.29 30.63
N HIS A 231 23.59 -12.71 30.11
CA HIS A 231 24.35 -13.82 30.68
C HIS A 231 24.91 -13.49 32.07
N LEU A 232 25.50 -12.30 32.26
CA LEU A 232 26.01 -11.88 33.57
C LEU A 232 24.92 -11.79 34.64
N ASP A 233 23.72 -11.35 34.28
CA ASP A 233 22.59 -11.31 35.22
C ASP A 233 22.05 -12.72 35.55
N MET A 234 22.20 -13.70 34.64
CA MET A 234 21.86 -15.11 34.89
C MET A 234 22.90 -15.85 35.73
N GLU A 235 24.18 -15.45 35.66
CA GLU A 235 25.27 -16.06 36.42
C GLU A 235 25.40 -15.55 37.86
N LYS A 236 24.69 -14.47 38.23
CA LYS A 236 24.66 -13.99 39.63
C LYS A 236 24.02 -15.06 40.53
N PRO A 237 24.75 -15.63 41.51
CA PRO A 237 24.19 -16.59 42.45
C PRO A 237 23.26 -15.84 43.42
N GLY A 238 21.97 -16.16 43.37
CA GLY A 238 20.99 -15.73 44.36
C GLY A 238 20.35 -14.36 44.10
N ILE A 239 19.19 -14.38 43.46
CA ILE A 239 17.88 -13.86 43.95
C ILE A 239 16.93 -13.96 42.75
N PRO A 240 15.88 -14.81 42.79
CA PRO A 240 14.90 -14.87 41.71
C PRO A 240 14.10 -13.58 41.69
N VAL A 241 14.39 -12.71 40.71
CA VAL A 241 13.59 -11.52 40.40
C VAL A 241 12.35 -11.95 39.60
N THR A 242 11.49 -12.72 40.26
CA THR A 242 10.06 -12.81 39.93
C THR A 242 9.34 -12.56 41.24
N GLY A 243 8.47 -11.54 41.28
CA GLY A 243 7.74 -11.04 42.46
C GLY A 243 6.81 -12.03 43.17
N MET A 244 7.06 -13.33 43.08
CA MET A 244 6.42 -14.43 43.81
C MET A 244 7.30 -15.01 44.94
N GLY A 245 8.62 -14.79 44.92
CA GLY A 245 9.55 -15.42 45.85
C GLY A 245 9.56 -14.85 47.29
N ILE A 246 8.91 -13.70 47.53
CA ILE A 246 8.87 -13.05 48.85
C ILE A 246 7.83 -13.72 49.78
N LEU A 247 6.96 -14.60 49.27
CA LEU A 247 5.86 -15.17 50.04
C LEU A 247 6.21 -16.45 50.83
N ILE A 248 7.43 -16.99 50.70
CA ILE A 248 7.84 -18.21 51.43
C ILE A 248 9.12 -17.92 52.20
N GLY A 249 8.95 -17.51 53.45
CA GLY A 249 10.02 -17.22 54.40
C GLY A 249 10.80 -18.47 54.82
N LEU A 250 11.77 -18.86 54.00
CA LEU A 250 12.75 -19.91 54.33
C LEU A 250 14.15 -19.41 53.94
N LEU A 251 14.82 -18.67 54.83
CA LEU A 251 16.30 -18.60 54.91
C LEU A 251 16.72 -17.91 56.24
N PRO A 252 17.70 -18.43 57.00
CA PRO A 252 18.11 -17.90 58.31
C PRO A 252 19.04 -16.68 58.20
N PRO A 253 19.13 -15.83 59.25
CA PRO A 253 19.92 -14.61 59.21
C PRO A 253 21.38 -14.91 59.54
N GLY A 254 22.24 -14.95 58.51
CA GLY A 254 23.67 -15.05 58.76
C GLY A 254 24.50 -15.48 57.57
N GLN A 255 24.68 -14.58 56.59
CA GLN A 255 25.91 -14.39 55.79
C GLN A 255 25.58 -13.51 54.58
N THR A 256 25.86 -12.21 54.68
CA THR A 256 25.93 -11.33 53.50
C THR A 256 27.11 -10.38 53.60
N ASN A 257 28.31 -10.90 53.86
CA ASN A 257 29.54 -10.26 53.39
C ASN A 257 29.89 -10.83 52.01
N TYR A 258 29.01 -10.59 51.04
CA TYR A 258 29.41 -10.57 49.64
C TYR A 258 29.30 -9.12 49.22
N GLN A 259 30.44 -8.43 49.28
CA GLN A 259 30.62 -7.19 48.56
C GLN A 259 30.49 -7.55 47.07
N THR A 260 29.26 -7.47 46.56
CA THR A 260 28.97 -7.71 45.16
C THR A 260 29.65 -6.56 44.42
N SER A 261 30.66 -6.87 43.62
CA SER A 261 31.19 -5.91 42.66
C SER A 261 30.01 -5.41 41.82
N ALA A 262 29.79 -4.08 41.83
CA ALA A 262 28.75 -3.46 41.02
C ALA A 262 28.90 -3.93 39.56
N PRO A 263 27.81 -4.17 38.83
CA PRO A 263 27.94 -4.55 37.43
C PRO A 263 28.71 -3.45 36.68
N VAL A 264 29.60 -3.92 35.81
CA VAL A 264 30.61 -3.17 35.03
C VAL A 264 30.00 -2.19 34.00
N TYR A 265 28.71 -1.83 34.08
CA TYR A 265 28.01 -0.98 33.09
C TYR A 265 26.84 -0.16 33.70
N THR A 266 26.67 1.09 33.25
CA THR A 266 25.71 2.09 33.74
C THR A 266 24.31 1.97 33.09
N PHE A 267 23.25 2.44 33.78
CA PHE A 267 21.88 2.51 33.22
C PHE A 267 21.83 3.26 31.88
N LYS A 268 22.65 4.30 31.74
CA LYS A 268 22.79 5.11 30.52
C LYS A 268 23.21 4.25 29.34
N GLU A 269 24.23 3.41 29.50
CA GLU A 269 24.72 2.54 28.43
C GLU A 269 23.70 1.46 28.03
N LYS A 270 22.95 0.92 29.00
CA LYS A 270 21.83 0.01 28.70
C LYS A 270 20.76 0.70 27.85
N MET A 271 20.42 1.95 28.16
CA MET A 271 19.46 2.74 27.39
C MET A 271 19.98 3.08 25.99
N ILE A 272 21.26 3.40 25.83
CA ILE A 272 21.90 3.63 24.53
C ILE A 272 21.78 2.39 23.65
N ASN A 273 22.22 1.23 24.13
CA ASN A 273 22.18 -0.02 23.36
C ASN A 273 20.74 -0.40 22.96
N LYS A 274 19.78 -0.28 23.88
CA LYS A 274 18.35 -0.50 23.57
C LYS A 274 17.82 0.46 22.52
N SER A 275 18.23 1.72 22.55
CA SER A 275 17.79 2.75 21.58
C SER A 275 18.33 2.46 20.18
N ILE A 276 19.59 2.04 20.07
CA ILE A 276 20.22 1.62 18.80
C ILE A 276 19.46 0.42 18.21
N ILE A 277 19.19 -0.60 19.04
CA ILE A 277 18.44 -1.79 18.62
C ILE A 277 17.02 -1.41 18.16
N TYR A 278 16.30 -0.62 18.95
CA TYR A 278 14.96 -0.14 18.60
C TYR A 278 14.96 0.58 17.25
N MET A 279 15.87 1.52 17.04
CA MET A 279 15.92 2.31 15.82
C MET A 279 16.25 1.44 14.60
N TRP A 280 17.22 0.52 14.71
CA TRP A 280 17.59 -0.37 13.61
C TRP A 280 16.46 -1.34 13.25
N VAL A 281 15.79 -1.94 14.24
CA VAL A 281 14.66 -2.85 14.01
C VAL A 281 13.47 -2.10 13.40
N LEU A 282 13.13 -0.92 13.93
CA LEU A 282 12.03 -0.10 13.41
C LEU A 282 12.30 0.33 11.96
N THR A 283 13.48 0.88 11.68
CA THR A 283 13.83 1.34 10.33
C THR A 283 13.91 0.20 9.32
N SER A 284 14.42 -0.97 9.72
CA SER A 284 14.51 -2.14 8.83
C SER A 284 13.13 -2.72 8.50
N THR A 285 12.25 -2.87 9.50
CA THR A 285 10.90 -3.41 9.30
C THR A 285 10.02 -2.46 8.48
N VAL A 286 10.03 -1.16 8.81
CA VAL A 286 9.31 -0.13 8.04
C VAL A 286 9.89 -0.02 6.64
N GLY A 287 11.21 -0.08 6.48
CA GLY A 287 11.89 -0.02 5.19
C GLY A 287 11.43 -1.12 4.24
N VAL A 288 11.29 -2.36 4.71
CA VAL A 288 10.78 -3.49 3.91
C VAL A 288 9.31 -3.29 3.54
N ALA A 289 8.45 -3.03 4.53
CA ALA A 289 7.02 -2.89 4.30
C ALA A 289 6.68 -1.71 3.38
N LEU A 290 7.25 -0.54 3.66
CA LEU A 290 7.05 0.66 2.86
C LEU A 290 7.76 0.59 1.51
N GLY A 291 8.89 -0.11 1.43
CA GLY A 291 9.61 -0.35 0.18
C GLY A 291 8.76 -1.15 -0.82
N ALA A 292 8.09 -2.21 -0.37
CA ALA A 292 7.16 -2.97 -1.21
C ALA A 292 6.02 -2.10 -1.72
N LEU A 293 5.43 -1.27 -0.86
CA LEU A 293 4.38 -0.32 -1.25
C LEU A 293 4.90 0.71 -2.26
N THR A 294 6.09 1.27 -2.04
CA THR A 294 6.72 2.25 -2.93
C THR A 294 6.97 1.67 -4.31
N ILE A 295 7.49 0.44 -4.38
CA ILE A 295 7.70 -0.28 -5.65
C ILE A 295 6.37 -0.52 -6.36
N TRP A 296 5.34 -0.93 -5.64
CA TRP A 296 4.01 -1.12 -6.21
C TRP A 296 3.48 0.16 -6.86
N HIS A 297 3.49 1.30 -6.16
CA HIS A 297 3.07 2.58 -6.73
C HIS A 297 3.96 3.03 -7.89
N ALA A 298 5.27 2.78 -7.83
CA ALA A 298 6.17 3.08 -8.94
C ALA A 298 5.80 2.30 -10.22
N VAL A 299 5.35 1.05 -10.08
CA VAL A 299 4.84 0.24 -11.20
C VAL A 299 3.54 0.81 -11.76
N LEU A 300 2.61 1.25 -10.90
CA LEU A 300 1.35 1.87 -11.31
C LEU A 300 1.58 3.19 -12.07
N ILE A 301 2.43 4.07 -11.53
CA ILE A 301 2.83 5.33 -12.18
C ILE A 301 3.48 5.03 -13.53
N SER A 302 4.39 4.06 -13.60
CA SER A 302 5.04 3.67 -14.85
C SER A 302 4.06 3.18 -15.92
N ARG A 303 2.88 2.69 -15.53
CA ARG A 303 1.80 2.23 -16.41
C ARG A 303 0.72 3.28 -16.66
N GLY A 304 0.82 4.45 -16.04
CA GLY A 304 -0.16 5.54 -16.17
C GLY A 304 -1.49 5.27 -15.46
N GLU A 305 -1.53 4.33 -14.51
CA GLU A 305 -2.74 3.90 -13.81
C GLU A 305 -2.70 4.22 -12.31
N THR A 306 -3.86 4.46 -11.70
CA THR A 306 -4.04 4.45 -10.24
C THR A 306 -4.32 3.03 -9.73
N SER A 307 -4.32 2.84 -8.42
CA SER A 307 -4.67 1.57 -7.77
C SER A 307 -6.08 1.08 -8.15
N ILE A 308 -7.05 1.98 -8.27
CA ILE A 308 -8.41 1.66 -8.72
C ILE A 308 -8.40 1.28 -10.21
N GLU A 309 -7.73 2.08 -11.03
CA GLU A 309 -7.64 1.84 -12.47
C GLU A 309 -6.95 0.53 -12.80
N ARG A 310 -5.97 0.09 -11.99
CA ARG A 310 -5.36 -1.23 -12.15
C ARG A 310 -6.38 -2.34 -12.18
N HIS A 311 -7.38 -2.30 -11.28
CA HIS A 311 -8.44 -3.30 -11.22
C HIS A 311 -9.38 -3.20 -12.41
N ILE A 312 -9.80 -1.97 -12.77
CA ILE A 312 -10.66 -1.69 -13.92
C ILE A 312 -9.99 -2.16 -15.22
N ASN A 313 -8.75 -1.75 -15.45
CA ASN A 313 -7.94 -2.11 -16.61
C ASN A 313 -7.71 -3.63 -16.69
N SER A 314 -7.54 -4.30 -15.55
CA SER A 314 -7.41 -5.77 -15.49
C SER A 314 -8.71 -6.46 -15.93
N LYS A 315 -9.87 -6.00 -15.43
CA LYS A 315 -11.20 -6.50 -15.86
C LYS A 315 -11.43 -6.23 -17.36
N GLU A 316 -11.15 -5.02 -17.84
CA GLU A 316 -11.31 -4.65 -19.25
C GLU A 316 -10.35 -5.40 -20.18
N LYS A 317 -9.11 -5.64 -19.75
CA LYS A 317 -8.15 -6.47 -20.51
C LYS A 317 -8.68 -7.89 -20.74
N LYS A 318 -9.26 -8.52 -19.70
CA LYS A 318 -9.90 -9.83 -19.82
C LYS A 318 -11.12 -9.78 -20.74
N ARG A 319 -11.95 -8.74 -20.64
CA ARG A 319 -13.15 -8.55 -21.48
C ARG A 319 -12.81 -8.37 -22.96
N MET A 320 -11.80 -7.55 -23.27
CA MET A 320 -11.35 -7.30 -24.65
C MET A 320 -10.68 -8.54 -25.25
N ALA A 321 -9.89 -9.27 -24.45
CA ALA A 321 -9.24 -10.51 -24.90
C ALA A 321 -10.27 -11.58 -25.36
N LYS A 322 -11.40 -11.71 -24.66
CA LYS A 322 -12.52 -12.59 -25.08
C LYS A 322 -13.12 -12.21 -26.44
N ARG A 323 -12.95 -10.95 -26.87
CA ARG A 323 -13.42 -10.43 -28.16
C ARG A 323 -12.31 -10.40 -29.22
N GLY A 324 -11.15 -11.01 -28.95
CA GLY A 324 -9.98 -10.96 -29.83
C GLY A 324 -9.33 -9.57 -29.94
N LYS A 325 -9.64 -8.65 -29.02
CA LYS A 325 -9.12 -7.27 -29.02
C LYS A 325 -8.07 -7.08 -27.93
N VAL A 326 -7.05 -6.27 -28.21
CA VAL A 326 -6.03 -5.88 -27.24
C VAL A 326 -6.43 -4.59 -26.56
N TYR A 327 -6.60 -4.62 -25.23
CA TYR A 327 -6.81 -3.42 -24.42
C TYR A 327 -5.51 -2.60 -24.33
N ARG A 328 -5.61 -1.29 -24.58
CA ARG A 328 -4.56 -0.30 -24.34
C ARG A 328 -5.05 0.73 -23.33
N ASN A 329 -4.25 1.01 -22.31
CA ASN A 329 -4.57 2.05 -21.33
C ASN A 329 -4.51 3.42 -22.02
N PRO A 330 -5.63 4.18 -22.10
CA PRO A 330 -5.66 5.50 -22.74
C PRO A 330 -4.76 6.55 -22.06
N PHE A 331 -4.42 6.36 -20.79
CA PHE A 331 -3.62 7.28 -19.98
C PHE A 331 -2.16 6.85 -19.81
N ASN A 332 -1.71 5.89 -20.62
CA ASN A 332 -0.31 5.46 -20.63
C ASN A 332 0.44 6.15 -21.77
N TYR A 333 1.28 7.14 -21.43
CA TYR A 333 2.08 7.92 -22.38
C TYR A 333 3.50 7.35 -22.58
N GLY A 334 3.77 6.16 -22.04
CA GLY A 334 5.11 5.57 -21.96
C GLY A 334 5.76 5.82 -20.60
N ARG A 335 6.64 4.92 -20.16
CA ARG A 335 7.16 4.88 -18.78
C ARG A 335 7.71 6.24 -18.33
N LEU A 336 8.65 6.80 -19.07
CA LEU A 336 9.28 8.08 -18.71
C LEU A 336 8.29 9.26 -18.75
N ASN A 337 7.43 9.30 -19.75
CA ASN A 337 6.43 10.36 -19.90
C ASN A 337 5.39 10.32 -18.77
N ASN A 338 5.00 9.13 -18.30
CA ASN A 338 4.12 8.99 -17.15
C ASN A 338 4.77 9.59 -15.89
N TRP A 339 6.07 9.34 -15.67
CA TRP A 339 6.82 9.97 -14.57
C TRP A 339 6.94 11.49 -14.72
N LYS A 340 7.21 11.98 -15.94
CA LYS A 340 7.22 13.42 -16.23
C LYS A 340 5.88 14.07 -15.91
N VAL A 341 4.76 13.49 -16.37
CA VAL A 341 3.42 14.01 -16.07
C VAL A 341 3.11 13.91 -14.57
N PHE A 342 3.50 12.83 -13.91
CA PHE A 342 3.26 12.60 -12.48
C PHE A 342 3.97 13.62 -11.59
N PHE A 343 5.24 13.90 -11.86
CA PHE A 343 6.05 14.89 -11.13
C PHE A 343 5.96 16.30 -11.71
N GLY A 344 5.22 16.51 -12.80
CA GLY A 344 5.19 17.79 -13.50
C GLY A 344 6.56 18.19 -14.06
N VAL A 345 7.35 17.29 -14.62
CA VAL A 345 8.67 17.61 -15.18
C VAL A 345 8.56 17.99 -16.65
N GLU A 346 8.69 19.29 -16.92
CA GLU A 346 8.69 19.89 -18.27
C GLU A 346 10.10 20.25 -18.77
N LYS A 347 11.08 20.44 -17.88
CA LYS A 347 12.47 20.81 -18.21
C LYS A 347 13.43 19.94 -17.41
N ARG A 348 14.67 19.75 -17.89
CA ARG A 348 15.68 18.93 -17.17
C ARG A 348 15.94 19.44 -15.75
N SER A 349 15.97 20.76 -15.55
CA SER A 349 16.14 21.38 -14.22
C SER A 349 15.01 21.05 -13.23
N HIS A 350 13.81 20.71 -13.71
CA HIS A 350 12.68 20.36 -12.85
C HIS A 350 12.90 19.03 -12.11
N TRP A 351 13.78 18.14 -12.57
CA TRP A 351 14.15 16.97 -11.76
C TRP A 351 14.76 17.39 -10.42
N VAL A 352 15.56 18.45 -10.40
CA VAL A 352 16.11 18.98 -9.15
C VAL A 352 15.04 19.77 -8.39
N THR A 353 14.43 20.77 -9.02
CA THR A 353 13.55 21.72 -8.32
C THR A 353 12.17 21.17 -7.95
N ARG A 354 11.69 20.12 -8.62
CA ARG A 354 10.36 19.53 -8.41
C ARG A 354 10.41 18.14 -7.76
N VAL A 355 11.55 17.43 -7.80
CA VAL A 355 11.68 16.06 -7.24
C VAL A 355 12.70 15.97 -6.11
N LEU A 356 13.91 16.54 -6.27
CA LEU A 356 14.97 16.44 -5.25
C LEU A 356 14.90 17.54 -4.18
N LEU A 357 14.13 18.59 -4.42
CA LEU A 357 13.89 19.68 -3.47
C LEU A 357 12.40 19.78 -3.11
N PRO A 358 12.08 20.28 -1.90
CA PRO A 358 10.70 20.59 -1.51
C PRO A 358 10.00 21.49 -2.54
N SER A 359 8.91 21.00 -3.12
CA SER A 359 8.23 21.71 -4.22
C SER A 359 6.71 21.68 -4.11
N GLY A 360 6.12 22.86 -3.94
CA GLY A 360 4.68 23.07 -3.78
C GLY A 360 3.86 23.23 -5.07
N HIS A 361 4.46 23.05 -6.25
CA HIS A 361 3.84 23.35 -7.56
C HIS A 361 2.49 22.63 -7.80
N ALA A 362 1.67 23.04 -8.76
CA ALA A 362 0.45 22.27 -9.08
C ALA A 362 0.78 20.97 -9.85
N PRO A 363 -0.04 19.91 -9.77
CA PRO A 363 0.08 18.78 -10.70
C PRO A 363 -0.21 19.22 -12.15
N HIS A 364 0.18 18.41 -13.13
CA HIS A 364 -0.16 18.68 -14.52
C HIS A 364 -1.66 18.48 -14.77
N GLY A 365 -2.32 19.47 -15.36
CA GLY A 365 -3.76 19.46 -15.67
C GLY A 365 -4.67 19.74 -14.47
N ASP A 366 -5.95 19.92 -14.76
CA ASP A 366 -7.00 20.25 -13.78
C ASP A 366 -7.57 19.01 -13.05
N GLY A 367 -7.32 17.80 -13.59
CA GLY A 367 -7.86 16.54 -13.10
C GLY A 367 -9.32 16.27 -13.52
N LEU A 368 -9.94 17.21 -14.23
CA LEU A 368 -11.27 17.09 -14.84
C LEU A 368 -11.14 16.56 -16.27
N THR A 369 -10.17 17.06 -17.01
CA THR A 369 -9.86 16.70 -18.38
C THR A 369 -8.51 16.01 -18.49
N TRP A 370 -8.38 15.10 -19.46
CA TRP A 370 -7.20 14.27 -19.63
C TRP A 370 -6.91 14.09 -21.11
N ASP A 371 -5.68 14.37 -21.52
CA ASP A 371 -5.22 14.09 -22.89
C ASP A 371 -5.24 12.57 -23.12
N VAL A 372 -6.03 12.08 -24.07
CA VAL A 372 -6.06 10.64 -24.40
C VAL A 372 -5.08 10.36 -25.55
N PHE A 373 -4.31 9.27 -25.46
CA PHE A 373 -3.46 8.82 -26.57
C PHE A 373 -4.33 8.53 -27.82
N PRO A 374 -3.96 8.99 -29.04
CA PRO A 374 -2.64 9.44 -29.48
C PRO A 374 -2.46 10.96 -29.64
N VAL A 375 -3.18 11.79 -28.87
CA VAL A 375 -3.27 13.24 -29.19
C VAL A 375 -2.05 14.08 -28.70
N LYS A 376 -1.03 13.50 -28.06
CA LYS A 376 0.16 14.27 -27.61
C LYS A 376 1.39 13.99 -28.49
N LYS A 377 1.73 14.92 -29.39
CA LYS A 377 2.97 14.92 -30.19
C LYS A 377 4.18 15.56 -29.50
N ASP A 378 4.00 16.31 -28.41
CA ASP A 378 5.07 17.18 -27.90
C ASP A 378 5.43 16.94 -26.42
N LEU A 379 5.87 15.74 -26.07
CA LEU A 379 6.66 15.53 -24.85
C LEU A 379 8.10 15.26 -25.26
N ILE A 380 8.88 16.35 -25.41
CA ILE A 380 10.33 16.49 -25.66
C ILE A 380 10.99 15.24 -26.29
N PRO A 381 11.49 15.32 -27.54
CA PRO A 381 12.25 14.21 -28.12
C PRO A 381 13.39 13.81 -27.17
N VAL A 382 13.54 12.50 -26.99
CA VAL A 382 14.47 11.85 -26.05
C VAL A 382 15.87 12.45 -26.15
#